data_AF-A0A533X2Q6-F1
#
_entry.id   AF-A0A533X2Q6-F1
#
_cell.length_a   1.000
_cell.length_b   1.000
_cell.length_c   1.000
_cell.angle_alpha   90.00
_cell.angle_beta   90.00
_cell.angle_gamma   90.00
#
_symmetry.space_group_name_H-M   'P 1'
#
loop_
_entity.id
_entity.type
_entity.pdbx_description
1 polymer ?
#
loop_
_entity_poly.entity_id
_entity_poly.type
_entity_poly.pdbx_seq_one_letter_code
_entity_poly.pdbx_strand_id
1 'polypeptide(L)'
;MPASLATTLELVGGIFLIVGLIVPVVAFLFAIEMISTSALNKLKMKKAYIGGYELDVLYILLAVVLFLLGGGALSIDSVIGL
;
A
#
# COMPACT_ATOMS: atom_id res chain seq x y z
N MET A 1 5.41 -6.39 9.78
CA MET A 1 6.51 -6.54 8.81
C MET A 1 7.80 -6.00 9.43
N PRO A 2 8.99 -6.55 9.14
CA PRO A 2 10.27 -5.94 9.49
C PRO A 2 10.41 -4.55 8.85
N ALA A 3 11.02 -3.59 9.55
CA ALA A 3 11.15 -2.21 9.09
C ALA A 3 11.89 -2.10 7.73
N SER A 4 12.94 -2.90 7.52
CA SER A 4 13.70 -2.92 6.26
C SER A 4 12.85 -3.35 5.05
N LEU A 5 11.96 -4.33 5.23
CA LEU A 5 11.03 -4.76 4.20
C LEU A 5 9.96 -3.70 3.93
N ALA A 6 9.45 -3.04 4.98
CA ALA A 6 8.51 -1.93 4.84
C ALA A 6 9.11 -0.80 4.02
N THR A 7 10.29 -0.31 4.38
CA THR A 7 10.99 0.74 3.63
C THR A 7 11.26 0.35 2.18
N THR A 8 11.62 -0.91 1.93
CA THR A 8 11.84 -1.41 0.56
C THR A 8 10.54 -1.39 -0.25
N LEU A 9 9.44 -1.88 0.34
CA LEU A 9 8.13 -1.89 -0.31
C LEU A 9 7.60 -0.47 -0.52
N GLU A 10 7.71 0.41 0.47
CA GLU A 10 7.24 1.79 0.38
C GLU A 10 7.94 2.55 -0.74
N LEU A 11 9.26 2.38 -0.86
CA LEU A 11 10.03 3.08 -1.88
C LEU A 11 9.86 2.43 -3.26
N VAL A 12 10.16 1.13 -3.38
CA VAL A 12 10.17 0.44 -4.68
C VAL A 12 8.74 0.17 -5.15
N GLY A 13 7.90 -0.34 -4.26
CA GLY A 13 6.48 -0.54 -4.54
C GLY A 13 5.76 0.77 -4.80
N GLY A 14 6.10 1.85 -4.07
CA GLY A 14 5.53 3.18 -4.34
C GLY A 14 5.83 3.64 -5.77
N ILE A 15 7.06 3.47 -6.25
CA ILE A 15 7.44 3.75 -7.65
C ILE A 15 6.61 2.90 -8.61
N PHE A 16 6.46 1.59 -8.32
CA PHE A 16 5.68 0.68 -9.17
C PHE A 16 4.21 1.08 -9.25
N LEU A 17 3.59 1.51 -8.15
CA LEU A 17 2.22 2.02 -8.15
C LEU A 17 2.09 3.32 -8.95
N ILE A 18 3.07 4.22 -8.87
CA ILE A 18 3.06 5.49 -9.62
C ILE A 18 3.13 5.24 -11.13
N VAL A 19 4.03 4.38 -11.58
CA VAL A 19 4.16 4.07 -13.02
C VAL A 19 3.10 3.07 -13.50
N GLY A 20 2.36 2.47 -12.58
CA GLY A 20 1.34 1.48 -12.87
C GLY A 20 1.92 0.16 -13.39
N LEU A 21 2.92 -0.39 -12.70
CA LEU A 21 3.52 -1.68 -13.01
C LEU A 21 3.19 -2.71 -11.92
N ILE A 22 2.70 -3.88 -12.31
CA ILE A 22 2.22 -4.98 -11.46
C ILE A 22 1.32 -4.51 -10.31
N VAL A 23 0.41 -3.58 -10.62
CA VAL A 23 -0.36 -2.80 -9.63
C VAL A 23 -1.11 -3.66 -8.63
N PRO A 24 -1.87 -4.72 -9.02
CA PRO A 24 -2.59 -5.51 -8.05
C PRO A 24 -1.65 -6.19 -7.04
N VAL A 25 -0.52 -6.72 -7.50
CA VAL A 25 0.45 -7.40 -6.62
C VAL A 25 1.05 -6.43 -5.61
N VAL A 26 1.49 -5.25 -6.07
CA VAL A 26 2.10 -4.25 -5.19
C VAL A 26 1.08 -3.65 -4.23
N ALA A 27 -0.14 -3.40 -4.69
CA ALA A 27 -1.23 -2.91 -3.86
C ALA A 27 -1.59 -3.91 -2.75
N PHE A 28 -1.62 -5.21 -3.07
CA PHE A 28 -1.83 -6.25 -2.06
C PHE A 28 -0.75 -6.26 -0.97
N LEU A 29 0.53 -6.14 -1.38
CA LEU A 29 1.64 -6.05 -0.43
C LEU A 29 1.54 -4.78 0.44
N PHE A 30 1.19 -3.63 -0.15
CA PHE A 30 0.96 -2.38 0.57
C PHE A 30 -0.16 -2.49 1.60
N ALA A 31 -1.26 -3.17 1.26
CA ALA A 31 -2.35 -3.40 2.21
C ALA A 31 -1.87 -4.20 3.43
N ILE A 32 -1.07 -5.25 3.23
CA ILE A 32 -0.51 -6.05 4.33
C ILE A 32 0.42 -5.22 5.21
N GLU A 33 1.26 -4.39 4.60
CA GLU A 33 2.17 -3.50 5.31
C GLU A 33 1.39 -2.50 6.16
N MET A 34 0.41 -1.80 5.58
CA MET A 34 -0.38 -0.78 6.28
C MET A 34 -1.26 -1.38 7.39
N ILE A 35 -1.77 -2.61 7.21
CA ILE A 35 -2.44 -3.37 8.28
C ILE A 35 -1.46 -3.65 9.43
N SER A 36 -0.24 -4.07 9.10
CA SER A 36 0.80 -4.32 10.11
C SER A 36 1.13 -3.05 10.89
N THR A 37 1.33 -1.93 10.19
CA THR A 37 1.69 -0.64 10.78
C THR A 37 0.55 -0.05 11.60
N SER A 38 -0.69 -0.13 11.12
CA SER A 38 -1.90 0.21 11.89
C SER A 38 -1.99 -0.59 13.19
N ALA A 39 -1.76 -1.91 13.12
CA ALA A 39 -1.79 -2.78 14.29
C ALA A 39 -0.70 -2.42 15.31
N LEU A 40 0.52 -2.09 14.86
CA LEU A 40 1.60 -1.61 15.74
C LEU A 40 1.25 -0.27 16.37
N ASN A 41 0.76 0.69 15.59
CA ASN A 41 0.35 2.02 16.06
C ASN A 41 -0.77 1.93 17.12
N LYS A 42 -1.77 1.09 16.88
CA LYS A 42 -2.90 0.89 17.80
C LYS A 42 -2.54 0.07 19.04
N LEU A 43 -1.93 -1.10 18.86
CA LEU A 43 -1.73 -2.07 19.95
C LEU A 43 -0.50 -1.78 20.80
N LYS A 44 0.62 -1.39 20.18
CA LYS A 44 1.88 -1.15 20.89
C LYS A 44 2.07 0.32 21.24
N MET A 45 1.88 1.21 20.27
CA MET A 45 2.13 2.64 20.50
C MET A 45 0.93 3.37 21.13
N LYS A 46 -0.24 2.72 21.21
CA LYS A 46 -1.49 3.28 21.77
C LYS A 46 -1.84 4.65 21.18
N LYS A 47 -1.54 4.86 19.90
CA LYS A 47 -1.91 6.10 19.20
C LYS A 47 -3.42 6.18 19.06
N ALA A 48 -3.95 7.40 19.14
CA ALA A 48 -5.33 7.68 18.77
C ALA A 48 -5.56 7.39 17.27
N TYR A 49 -6.83 7.30 16.86
CA TYR A 49 -7.15 7.16 15.44
C TYR A 49 -6.78 8.46 14.69
N ILE A 50 -7.44 9.57 15.05
CA ILE A 50 -7.15 10.90 14.51
C ILE A 50 -5.76 11.37 14.96
N GLY A 51 -4.94 11.80 14.01
CA GLY A 51 -3.54 12.18 14.26
C GLY A 51 -2.62 10.99 14.59
N GLY A 52 -3.10 9.76 14.43
CA GLY A 52 -2.32 8.54 14.59
C GLY A 52 -2.33 7.68 13.34
N TYR A 53 -3.12 6.61 13.34
CA TYR A 53 -3.14 5.59 12.27
C TYR A 53 -4.28 5.79 11.26
N GLU A 54 -4.90 6.96 11.23
CA GLU A 54 -5.92 7.31 10.23
C GLU A 54 -5.40 7.20 8.79
N LEU A 55 -4.18 7.71 8.54
CA LEU A 55 -3.56 7.65 7.22
C LEU A 55 -3.29 6.22 6.77
N ASP A 56 -2.83 5.37 7.69
CA ASP A 56 -2.60 3.94 7.44
C ASP A 56 -3.91 3.28 6.96
N VAL A 57 -5.04 3.58 7.60
CA VAL A 57 -6.36 3.05 7.22
C VAL A 57 -6.82 3.57 5.86
N LEU A 58 -6.58 4.85 5.56
CA LEU A 58 -6.84 5.39 4.23
C LEU A 58 -6.03 4.67 3.15
N TYR A 59 -4.73 4.43 3.39
CA TYR A 59 -3.90 3.71 2.44
C TYR A 59 -4.31 2.26 2.27
N ILE A 60 -4.82 1.58 3.31
CA ILE A 60 -5.43 0.24 3.16
C ILE A 60 -6.61 0.29 2.19
N LEU A 61 -7.52 1.26 2.34
CA LEU A 61 -8.68 1.38 1.45
C LEU A 61 -8.27 1.65 0.00
N LEU A 62 -7.34 2.57 -0.21
CA LEU A 62 -6.82 2.88 -1.55
C LEU A 62 -6.08 1.68 -2.16
N ALA A 63 -5.30 0.95 -1.37
CA ALA A 63 -4.63 -0.27 -1.81
C ALA A 63 -5.64 -1.36 -2.20
N VAL A 64 -6.75 -1.51 -1.46
CA VAL A 64 -7.82 -2.45 -1.84
C VAL A 64 -8.48 -2.03 -3.16
N VAL A 65 -8.71 -0.74 -3.38
CA VAL A 65 -9.23 -0.24 -4.68
C VAL A 65 -8.28 -0.61 -5.81
N LEU A 66 -6.98 -0.35 -5.67
CA LEU A 66 -5.98 -0.68 -6.69
C LEU A 66 -5.79 -2.20 -6.88
N PHE A 67 -5.92 -2.98 -5.81
CA PHE A 67 -5.89 -4.43 -5.88
C PHE A 67 -7.04 -5.00 -6.73
N LEU A 68 -8.24 -4.45 -6.56
CA LEU A 68 -9.44 -4.92 -7.26
C LEU A 68 -9.58 -4.36 -8.67
N LEU A 69 -9.16 -3.11 -8.90
CA LEU A 69 -9.37 -2.41 -10.18
C LEU A 69 -8.11 -2.34 -11.06
N GLY A 70 -6.92 -2.59 -10.50
CA GLY A 70 -5.64 -2.45 -11.21
C GLY A 70 -5.19 -0.99 -11.42
N GLY A 71 -4.21 -0.80 -12.31
CA GLY A 71 -3.58 0.50 -12.58
C GLY A 71 -4.32 1.44 -13.53
N GLY A 72 -5.34 0.96 -14.24
CA GLY A 72 -6.12 1.74 -15.21
C GLY A 72 -5.41 2.01 -16.54
N ALA A 73 -6.03 2.80 -17.41
CA ALA A 73 -5.61 2.96 -18.82
C ALA A 73 -4.29 3.71 -19.07
N LEU A 74 -3.73 4.35 -18.04
CA LEU A 74 -2.44 5.07 -18.13
C LEU A 74 -1.28 4.28 -17.50
N SER A 75 -1.56 3.08 -17.00
CA SER A 75 -0.58 2.23 -16.34
C SER A 75 0.34 1.54 -17.36
N ILE A 76 1.60 1.28 -17.00
CA ILE A 76 2.48 0.42 -17.79
C ILE A 76 1.82 -0.96 -18.02
N ASP A 77 1.16 -1.50 -17.00
CA ASP A 77 0.33 -2.71 -17.04
C ASP A 77 -0.61 -2.71 -18.27
N SER A 78 -1.35 -1.62 -18.48
CA SER A 78 -2.24 -1.49 -19.64
C SER A 78 -1.50 -1.41 -20.99
N VAL A 79 -0.28 -0.88 -21.02
CA VAL A 79 0.54 -0.76 -22.24
C VAL A 79 1.14 -2.11 -22.62
N ILE A 80 1.51 -2.94 -21.64
CA ILE A 80 2.17 -4.23 -21.87
C ILE A 80 1.21 -5.43 -21.76
N GLY A 81 -0.07 -5.19 -21.47
CA GLY A 81 -1.12 -6.22 -21.43
C GLY A 81 -1.09 -7.09 -20.17
N LEU A 82 -0.70 -6.50 -19.04
CA LEU A 82 -0.67 -7.10 -17.71
C LEU A 82 -1.93 -6.69 -16.93
#